data_AF-B7Q3Y5-F1
#
_entry.id   AF-B7Q3Y5-F1
#
_cell.length_a   1.000
_cell.length_b   1.000
_cell.length_c   1.000
_cell.angle_alpha   90.00
_cell.angle_beta   90.00
_cell.angle_gamma   90.00
#
_symmetry.space_group_name_H-M   'P 1'
#
loop_
_entity.id
_entity.type
_entity.pdbx_description
1 polymer ?
#
loop_
_entity_poly.entity_id
_entity_poly.type
_entity_poly.pdbx_seq_one_letter_code
_entity_poly.pdbx_strand_id
1 'polypeptide(L)'
;MEGSGVPCPKLPSARLGASAAMLSDGSFLLVGGMTATEPNGDFRSVDEVLLLKRPGEDSTWTTLDNLPTRRHAMLTVVVGTSGDFWKGGGSQPPKV
;
A
#
# COMPACT_ATOMS: atom_id res chain seq x y z
N MET A 1 -15.84 24.60 -9.51
CA MET A 1 -16.22 23.41 -8.71
C MET A 1 -14.95 22.88 -8.10
N GLU A 2 -14.68 23.24 -6.85
CA GLU A 2 -13.66 22.53 -6.08
C GLU A 2 -14.27 21.20 -5.65
N GLY A 3 -13.74 20.09 -6.16
CA GLY A 3 -14.13 18.78 -5.67
C GLY A 3 -13.69 18.69 -4.22
N SER A 4 -14.62 18.71 -3.26
CA SER A 4 -14.30 18.40 -1.88
C SER A 4 -13.82 16.95 -1.84
N GLY A 5 -12.50 16.75 -1.80
CA GLY A 5 -11.93 15.42 -1.68
C GLY A 5 -12.50 14.74 -0.43
N VAL A 6 -12.96 13.50 -0.58
CA VAL A 6 -13.39 12.71 0.58
C VAL A 6 -12.14 12.45 1.44
N PRO A 7 -12.12 12.83 2.73
CA PRO A 7 -10.97 12.60 3.58
C PRO A 7 -10.64 11.11 3.66
N CYS A 8 -9.36 10.79 3.50
CA CYS A 8 -8.84 9.43 3.56
C CYS A 8 -8.18 9.23 4.93
N PRO A 9 -8.38 8.07 5.59
CA PRO A 9 -7.80 7.86 6.91
C PRO A 9 -6.28 7.85 6.88
N LYS A 10 -5.69 8.28 8.01
CA LYS A 10 -4.24 8.24 8.20
C LYS A 10 -3.73 6.81 8.04
N LEU A 11 -2.61 6.66 7.35
CA LEU A 11 -1.94 5.37 7.23
C LEU A 11 -1.41 4.92 8.60
N PRO A 12 -1.46 3.60 8.92
CA PRO A 12 -0.86 3.05 10.13
C PRO A 12 0.66 3.30 10.23
N SER A 13 1.33 3.38 9.07
CA SER A 13 2.75 3.68 8.97
C SER A 13 3.02 4.56 7.74
N ALA A 14 3.83 5.61 7.93
CA ALA A 14 4.30 6.45 6.84
C ALA A 14 5.07 5.61 5.82
N ARG A 15 4.82 5.81 4.52
CA ARG A 15 5.50 5.05 3.47
C ARG A 15 5.70 5.87 2.20
N LEU A 16 6.81 5.64 1.52
CA LEU A 16 7.05 6.12 0.17
C LEU A 16 7.34 4.96 -0.81
N GLY A 17 7.10 5.20 -2.10
CA GLY A 17 7.31 4.19 -3.14
C GLY A 17 6.40 2.96 -3.03
N ALA A 18 5.27 3.10 -2.32
CA ALA A 18 4.20 2.11 -2.31
C ALA A 18 3.41 2.15 -3.63
N SER A 19 2.77 1.05 -3.97
CA SER A 19 1.89 0.96 -5.14
C SER A 19 0.46 0.75 -4.69
N ALA A 20 -0.50 1.32 -5.43
CA ALA A 20 -1.91 1.25 -5.11
C ALA A 20 -2.73 0.81 -6.33
N ALA A 21 -3.84 0.13 -6.07
CA ALA A 21 -4.82 -0.25 -7.08
C ALA A 21 -6.23 -0.16 -6.52
N MET A 22 -7.20 0.17 -7.38
CA MET A 22 -8.62 0.05 -7.05
C MET A 22 -9.10 -1.35 -7.43
N LEU A 23 -9.80 -2.02 -6.52
CA LEU A 23 -10.43 -3.32 -6.77
C LEU A 23 -11.77 -3.12 -7.48
N SER A 24 -12.32 -4.21 -8.04
CA SER A 24 -13.60 -4.19 -8.77
C SER A 24 -14.81 -3.78 -7.91
N ASP A 25 -14.74 -3.96 -6.59
CA ASP A 25 -15.77 -3.54 -5.64
C ASP A 25 -15.65 -2.07 -5.20
N GLY A 26 -14.67 -1.34 -5.76
CA GLY A 26 -14.40 0.07 -5.44
C GLY A 26 -13.52 0.29 -4.21
N SER A 27 -13.02 -0.78 -3.58
CA SER A 27 -12.03 -0.67 -2.50
C SER A 27 -10.64 -0.35 -3.04
N PHE A 28 -9.75 0.16 -2.19
CA PHE A 28 -8.38 0.52 -2.52
C PHE A 28 -7.40 -0.42 -1.82
N LEU A 29 -6.51 -1.00 -2.60
CA LEU A 29 -5.38 -1.79 -2.12
C LEU A 29 -4.12 -0.93 -2.16
N LEU A 30 -3.34 -0.93 -1.09
CA LEU A 30 -2.03 -0.29 -1.00
C LEU A 30 -1.00 -1.32 -0.54
N VAL A 31 0.09 -1.47 -1.27
CA VAL A 31 1.08 -2.52 -1.04
C VAL A 31 2.51 -2.02 -1.07
N GLY A 32 3.29 -2.58 -0.13
CA GLY A 32 4.73 -2.37 -0.07
C GLY A 32 5.12 -0.92 0.19
N GLY A 33 6.28 -0.54 -0.34
CA GLY A 33 6.93 0.74 -0.10
C GLY A 33 8.03 0.62 0.95
N MET A 34 8.52 1.77 1.41
CA MET A 34 9.51 1.85 2.49
C MET A 34 9.10 2.88 3.53
N THR A 35 9.45 2.60 4.77
CA THR A 35 9.19 3.46 5.93
C THR A 35 10.52 3.80 6.60
N ALA A 36 10.60 4.99 7.16
CA ALA A 36 11.73 5.37 8.00
C ALA A 36 11.61 4.65 9.36
N THR A 37 12.71 4.11 9.87
CA THR A 37 12.78 3.53 11.20
C THR A 37 13.34 4.53 12.18
N GLU A 38 12.68 4.70 13.31
CA GLU A 38 13.26 5.44 14.43
C GLU A 38 14.33 4.61 15.17
N PRO A 39 15.30 5.28 15.82
CA PRO A 39 15.52 6.74 15.83
C PRO A 39 16.35 7.25 14.63
N ASN A 40 16.99 6.36 13.89
CA ASN A 40 18.07 6.69 12.95
C ASN A 40 17.58 7.32 11.64
N GLY A 41 16.29 7.12 11.30
CA GLY A 41 15.72 7.50 10.01
C GLY A 41 16.05 6.55 8.86
N ASP A 42 16.63 5.37 9.13
CA ASP A 42 16.95 4.39 8.10
C ASP A 42 15.70 3.92 7.35
N PHE A 43 15.79 3.73 6.04
CA PHE A 43 14.66 3.24 5.26
C PHE A 43 14.64 1.71 5.23
N ARG A 44 13.52 1.12 5.65
CA ARG A 44 13.25 -0.31 5.48
C ARG A 44 12.08 -0.54 4.53
N SER A 45 12.19 -1.58 3.70
CA SER A 45 11.06 -2.05 2.90
C SER A 45 9.96 -2.62 3.79
N VAL A 46 8.71 -2.39 3.44
CA VAL A 46 7.55 -2.98 4.12
C VAL A 46 6.92 -4.07 3.26
N ASP A 47 6.29 -5.02 3.92
CA ASP A 47 5.54 -6.15 3.38
C ASP A 47 4.03 -6.02 3.63
N GLU A 48 3.59 -5.02 4.39
CA GLU A 48 2.18 -4.80 4.67
C GLU A 48 1.36 -4.53 3.41
N VAL A 49 0.19 -5.15 3.40
CA VAL A 49 -0.89 -4.94 2.43
C VAL A 49 -2.05 -4.29 3.18
N LEU A 50 -2.46 -3.11 2.73
CA LEU A 50 -3.55 -2.35 3.34
C LEU A 50 -4.75 -2.28 2.39
N LEU A 51 -5.94 -2.49 2.93
CA LEU A 51 -7.21 -2.39 2.23
C LEU A 51 -8.06 -1.27 2.83
N LEU A 52 -8.62 -0.42 1.97
CA LEU A 52 -9.61 0.59 2.33
C LEU A 52 -10.90 0.33 1.54
N LYS A 53 -11.97 -0.12 2.22
CA LYS A 53 -13.23 -0.49 1.55
C LYS A 53 -13.94 0.69 0.89
N ARG A 54 -13.92 1.86 1.53
CA ARG A 54 -14.49 3.11 1.03
C ARG A 54 -13.76 4.26 1.72
N PRO A 55 -13.34 5.33 1.02
CA PRO A 55 -12.83 6.55 1.66
C PRO A 55 -13.95 7.32 2.36
N GLY A 56 -13.61 7.99 3.46
CA GLY A 56 -14.53 8.72 4.33
C GLY A 56 -13.84 9.10 5.64
N GLU A 57 -14.36 10.11 6.32
CA GLU A 57 -13.76 10.68 7.53
C GLU A 57 -13.52 9.62 8.63
N ASP A 58 -14.43 8.66 8.76
CA ASP A 58 -14.38 7.57 9.75
C ASP A 58 -13.84 6.23 9.20
N SER A 59 -13.31 6.24 7.98
CA SER A 59 -12.84 5.00 7.36
C SER A 59 -11.56 4.50 8.05
N THR A 60 -11.26 3.21 7.94
CA THR A 60 -10.04 2.64 8.53
C THR A 60 -9.34 1.73 7.54
N TRP A 61 -8.01 1.70 7.62
CA TRP A 61 -7.20 0.74 6.89
C TRP A 61 -7.29 -0.62 7.58
N THR A 62 -7.59 -1.66 6.80
CA THR A 62 -7.48 -3.06 7.25
C THR A 62 -6.16 -3.62 6.75
N THR A 63 -5.34 -4.15 7.66
CA THR A 63 -4.13 -4.91 7.28
C THR A 63 -4.54 -6.31 6.84
N LEU A 64 -4.16 -6.68 5.62
CA LEU A 64 -4.32 -8.03 5.08
C LEU A 64 -3.03 -8.84 5.30
N ASP A 65 -3.02 -10.09 4.82
CA ASP A 65 -1.81 -10.92 4.80
C ASP A 65 -0.65 -10.20 4.11
N ASN A 66 0.53 -10.28 4.75
CA ASN A 66 1.72 -9.63 4.26
C ASN A 66 2.21 -10.23 2.93
N LEU A 67 2.91 -9.42 2.16
CA LEU A 67 3.67 -9.88 1.01
C LEU A 67 4.71 -10.92 1.45
N PRO A 68 4.89 -12.03 0.72
CA PRO A 68 5.93 -13.02 1.02
C PRO A 68 7.36 -12.46 0.98
N THR A 69 7.55 -11.29 0.37
CA THR A 69 8.83 -10.59 0.36
C THR A 69 8.56 -9.08 0.43
N ARG A 70 9.27 -8.38 1.31
CA ARG A 70 9.25 -6.91 1.43
C ARG A 70 9.76 -6.27 0.13
N ARG A 71 9.08 -5.25 -0.39
CA ARG A 71 9.49 -4.56 -1.63
C ARG A 71 9.14 -3.07 -1.56
N HIS A 72 9.97 -2.23 -2.17
CA HIS A 72 9.72 -0.80 -2.37
C HIS A 72 9.94 -0.41 -3.83
N ALA A 73 9.57 0.83 -4.21
CA ALA A 73 9.64 1.32 -5.58
C ALA A 73 8.86 0.45 -6.59
N MET A 74 7.72 -0.09 -6.16
CA MET A 74 6.84 -0.87 -7.04
C MET A 74 6.19 0.05 -8.08
N LEU A 75 6.41 -0.25 -9.36
CA LEU A 75 5.86 0.52 -10.48
C LEU A 75 4.38 0.25 -10.71
N THR A 76 3.91 -0.98 -10.44
CA THR A 76 2.51 -1.33 -10.70
C THR A 76 1.99 -2.50 -9.86
N VAL A 77 0.70 -2.41 -9.54
CA VAL A 77 -0.14 -3.49 -9.02
C VAL A 77 -1.33 -3.59 -9.96
N VAL A 78 -1.57 -4.78 -10.50
CA VAL A 78 -2.67 -5.05 -11.44
C VAL A 78 -3.66 -5.96 -10.74
N VAL A 79 -4.91 -5.56 -10.68
CA VAL A 79 -6.01 -6.38 -10.14
C VAL A 79 -6.63 -7.14 -11.31
N GLY A 80 -6.64 -8.47 -11.23
CA GLY A 80 -7.35 -9.34 -12.14
C GLY A 80 -8.85 -9.30 -11.90
N THR A 81 -9.64 -9.64 -12.90
CA THR A 81 -11.11 -9.63 -12.85
C THR A 81 -11.73 -10.64 -11.87
N SER A 82 -10.91 -11.55 -11.33
CA SER A 82 -11.25 -12.52 -10.27
C SER A 82 -10.99 -12.01 -8.84
N GLY A 83 -10.43 -10.80 -8.68
CA GLY A 83 -9.99 -10.28 -7.37
C GLY A 83 -8.55 -10.63 -6.99
N ASP A 84 -7.85 -11.42 -7.80
CA ASP A 84 -6.40 -11.65 -7.66
C ASP A 84 -5.60 -10.38 -8.00
N PHE A 85 -4.38 -10.23 -7.46
CA PHE A 85 -3.51 -9.10 -7.85
C PHE A 85 -2.08 -9.53 -8.20
N TRP A 86 -1.55 -8.94 -9.27
CA TRP A 86 -0.20 -9.14 -9.80
C TRP A 86 0.68 -7.95 -9.49
N LYS A 87 1.96 -8.20 -9.20
CA LYS A 87 2.94 -7.20 -8.77
C LYS A 87 4.09 -7.14 -9.77
N GLY A 88 4.39 -5.96 -10.32
CA GLY A 88 5.49 -5.75 -11.28
C GLY A 88 6.53 -4.74 -10.78
N GLY A 89 7.81 -5.10 -10.85
CA GLY A 89 8.94 -4.23 -10.48
C GLY A 89 9.25 -4.13 -8.98
N GLY A 90 10.08 -3.15 -8.62
CA GLY A 90 10.49 -2.84 -7.24
C GLY A 90 11.77 -3.53 -6.77
N SER A 91 12.57 -2.79 -5.99
CA SER A 91 13.80 -3.27 -5.33
C SER A 91 13.44 -4.10 -4.10
N GLN A 92 14.17 -5.21 -3.94
CA GLN A 92 14.11 -6.06 -2.76
C GLN A 92 15.36 -5.80 -1.91
N PRO A 93 15.26 -5.79 -0.57
CA PRO A 93 16.44 -5.88 0.25
C PRO A 93 17.18 -7.21 -0.02
N PRO A 94 18.52 -7.26 0.14
CA PRO A 94 19.27 -8.50 0.04
C PRO A 94 18.69 -9.59 0.95
N LYS A 95 18.65 -10.83 0.48
CA LYS A 95 18.40 -11.99 1.36
C LYS A 95 19.65 -12.17 2.23
N VAL A 96 19.48 -12.01 3.54
CA VAL A 96 20.49 -12.41 4.55
C VAL A 96 20.28 -13.89 4.85
#